data_AF-A0A0P4VYC5-F1
#
_entry.id   AF-A0A0P4VYC5-F1
#
_cell.length_a   1.000
_cell.length_b   1.000
_cell.length_c   1.000
_cell.angle_alpha   90.00
_cell.angle_beta   90.00
_cell.angle_gamma   90.00
#
_symmetry.space_group_name_H-M   'P 1'
#
loop_
_entity.id
_entity.type
_entity.pdbx_description
1 polymer ?
#
loop_
_entity_poly.entity_id
_entity_poly.type
_entity_poly.pdbx_seq_one_letter_code
_entity_poly.pdbx_strand_id
1 'polypeptide(L)'
;MFFILPAVTERRFNANRAPQIWYMVKCLNLLLSAYQIRCGYPTRILGNFLCKQYNYLNLFSFRLFMSVPFLFELRTLMDWIWTDTSMSIGDWVKMEDIFSHIFRLKCERRAEIEYPQARGEGKRKIIKYGMGGCALFWVIAFIWFPLVLFALSNTVGQTNPPYDVTVQITVGAYQPIFRMTAQQQSLSQFTQNDWYSFNNHYLKDREAQTFLSNYDYPDVVVGELNGNSNAIWGISPPAQKRLITELQSNHTIKLKLDWTVKRPSNSPDIASECKAKREVNLEAYKGQVRNPVREKLVRILEGELDQNPVMIPNLFPKFLKITNKGQAIYIPQLEDESEGYVDLKLTLQSAGLGNLVSRQKWWEVQENCENGYFGWLPRYSQCRFLTIYTFNDKTFPKGLSFISGGGIVGMYTTLVLVAGKMLRGYFAGSALKIMFDDLPNVDRILQLCLDIYLVRESNELELEEDLFAKLVFLFRSPETLIKWTRPPEEETPEGEEGDPQLE
;
A
#
# COMPACT_ATOMS: atom_id res chain seq x y z
N MET A 1 -19.03 17.26 24.82
CA MET A 1 -18.82 15.80 24.72
C MET A 1 -20.11 15.00 24.88
N PHE A 2 -20.94 15.27 25.89
CA PHE A 2 -22.14 14.46 26.17
C PHE A 2 -23.39 14.78 25.32
N PHE A 3 -23.47 15.98 24.73
CA PHE A 3 -24.64 16.41 23.95
C PHE A 3 -24.39 16.40 22.44
N ILE A 4 -23.38 17.15 21.96
CA ILE A 4 -23.10 17.32 20.52
C ILE A 4 -22.59 16.02 19.87
N LEU A 5 -21.67 15.29 20.52
CA LEU A 5 -21.07 14.10 19.92
C LEU A 5 -22.12 12.97 19.74
N PRO A 6 -22.98 12.64 20.73
CA PRO A 6 -24.08 11.70 20.52
C PRO A 6 -25.13 12.18 19.53
N ALA A 7 -25.41 13.49 19.48
CA ALA A 7 -26.37 14.05 18.52
C ALA A 7 -25.91 13.92 17.06
N VAL A 8 -24.61 14.13 16.79
CA VAL A 8 -24.05 14.03 15.43
C VAL A 8 -23.80 12.58 15.01
N THR A 9 -23.43 11.71 15.96
CA THR A 9 -23.06 10.31 15.65
C THR A 9 -24.21 9.32 15.79
N GLU A 10 -25.38 9.76 16.26
CA GLU A 10 -26.58 8.95 16.58
C GLU A 10 -26.29 7.74 17.48
N ARG A 11 -25.17 7.76 18.20
CA ARG A 11 -24.71 6.68 19.06
C ARG A 11 -24.59 7.17 20.49
N ARG A 12 -24.95 6.29 21.43
CA ARG A 12 -24.74 6.56 22.86
C ARG A 12 -23.24 6.71 23.14
N PHE A 13 -22.88 7.66 24.02
CA PHE A 13 -21.49 7.90 24.43
C PHE A 13 -20.79 6.63 24.96
N ASN A 14 -21.54 5.73 25.59
CA ASN A 14 -21.03 4.48 26.17
C ASN A 14 -20.73 3.39 25.12
N ALA A 15 -21.09 3.59 23.86
CA ALA A 15 -20.87 2.60 22.80
C ALA A 15 -19.40 2.44 22.40
N ASN A 16 -18.54 3.43 22.67
CA ASN A 16 -17.12 3.38 22.34
C ASN A 16 -16.25 3.80 23.54
N ARG A 17 -15.13 3.12 23.74
CA ARG A 17 -14.19 3.38 24.85
C ARG A 17 -13.31 4.61 24.61
N ALA A 18 -12.99 4.94 23.36
CA ALA A 18 -12.06 6.05 23.06
C ALA A 18 -12.52 7.42 23.62
N PRO A 19 -13.78 7.85 23.45
CA PRO A 19 -14.28 9.07 24.07
C PRO A 19 -14.21 9.03 25.62
N GLN A 20 -14.47 7.88 26.23
CA GLN A 20 -14.44 7.74 27.70
C GLN A 20 -13.02 7.98 28.25
N ILE A 21 -12.00 7.40 27.59
CA ILE A 21 -10.59 7.59 27.97
C ILE A 21 -10.21 9.07 27.83
N TRP A 22 -10.58 9.72 26.72
CA TRP A 22 -10.29 11.14 26.52
C TRP A 22 -10.94 12.02 27.59
N TYR A 23 -12.19 11.72 27.96
CA TYR A 23 -12.87 12.44 29.04
C TYR A 23 -12.15 12.28 30.38
N MET A 24 -11.74 11.06 30.73
CA MET A 24 -11.01 10.78 31.97
C MET A 24 -9.68 11.54 32.03
N VAL A 25 -8.90 11.55 30.94
CA VAL A 25 -7.65 12.31 30.85
C VAL A 25 -7.91 13.81 31.01
N LYS A 26 -8.98 14.35 30.42
CA LYS A 26 -9.36 15.75 30.58
C LYS A 26 -9.82 16.09 32.00
N CYS A 27 -10.55 15.20 32.66
CA CYS A 27 -10.89 15.37 34.08
C CYS A 27 -9.65 15.42 34.97
N LEU A 28 -8.66 14.56 34.71
CA LEU A 28 -7.38 14.59 35.44
C LEU A 28 -6.63 15.90 35.19
N ASN A 29 -6.61 16.39 33.95
CA ASN A 29 -6.02 17.69 33.62
C ASN A 29 -6.72 18.85 34.36
N LEU A 30 -8.06 18.89 34.36
CA LEU A 30 -8.82 19.90 35.10
C LEU A 30 -8.59 19.83 36.61
N LEU A 31 -8.44 18.62 37.16
CA LEU A 31 -8.11 18.42 38.57
C LEU A 31 -6.72 18.99 38.90
N LEU A 32 -5.72 18.73 38.06
CA LEU A 32 -4.38 19.30 38.22
C LEU A 32 -4.39 20.83 38.06
N SER A 33 -5.16 21.38 37.12
CA SER A 33 -5.32 22.82 36.96
C SER A 33 -6.00 23.47 38.16
N ALA A 34 -7.06 22.85 38.71
CA ALA A 34 -7.73 23.34 39.92
C ALA A 34 -6.78 23.27 41.13
N TYR A 35 -5.98 22.22 41.24
CA TYR A 35 -4.95 22.08 42.27
C TYR A 35 -3.90 23.19 42.17
N GLN A 36 -3.46 23.53 40.96
CA GLN A 36 -2.51 24.62 40.70
C GLN A 36 -3.09 25.99 41.08
N ILE A 37 -4.34 26.28 40.69
CA ILE A 37 -5.03 27.53 41.08
C ILE A 37 -5.14 27.63 42.61
N ARG A 38 -5.43 26.52 43.30
CA ARG A 38 -5.50 26.47 44.76
C ARG A 38 -4.17 26.78 45.44
N CYS A 39 -3.06 26.29 44.89
CA CYS A 39 -1.73 26.44 45.50
C CYS A 39 -1.04 27.75 45.10
N GLY A 40 -1.49 28.41 44.03
CA GLY A 40 -0.88 29.62 43.49
C GLY A 40 0.28 29.32 42.52
N TYR A 41 0.83 30.37 41.93
CA TYR A 41 1.93 30.30 40.96
C TYR A 41 3.25 30.72 41.63
N PRO A 42 4.37 30.01 41.38
CA PRO A 42 5.68 30.42 41.87
C PRO A 42 6.15 31.69 41.14
N THR A 43 7.04 32.45 41.79
CA THR A 43 7.61 33.68 41.22
C THR A 43 8.70 33.42 40.18
N ARG A 44 9.31 32.22 40.17
CA ARG A 44 10.29 31.78 39.18
C ARG A 44 9.69 30.71 38.28
N ILE A 45 9.46 31.06 37.02
CA ILE A 45 8.75 30.23 36.03
C ILE A 45 9.56 30.03 34.74
N LEU A 46 10.57 30.87 34.48
CA LEU A 46 11.41 30.77 33.30
C LEU A 46 12.40 29.60 33.43
N GLY A 47 12.65 28.97 32.30
CA GLY A 47 13.51 27.79 32.19
C GLY A 47 12.75 26.51 31.85
N ASN A 48 13.46 25.61 31.15
CA ASN A 48 12.89 24.33 30.75
C ASN A 48 12.92 23.34 31.92
N PHE A 49 11.78 22.70 32.22
CA PHE A 49 11.67 21.73 33.30
C PHE A 49 12.59 20.51 33.13
N LEU A 50 12.92 20.14 31.89
CA LEU A 50 13.84 19.04 31.57
C LEU A 50 15.31 19.41 31.83
N CYS A 51 15.64 20.71 31.90
CA CYS A 51 17.01 21.20 31.97
C CYS A 51 17.52 21.47 33.40
N LYS A 52 16.80 21.00 34.43
CA LYS A 52 17.17 21.21 35.84
C LYS A 52 18.27 20.29 36.36
N GLN A 53 18.46 19.13 35.75
CA GLN A 53 19.49 18.16 36.11
C GLN A 53 20.26 17.72 34.87
N TYR A 54 21.54 17.37 35.03
CA TYR A 54 22.43 17.00 33.94
C TYR A 54 22.69 15.48 33.91
N ASN A 55 21.64 14.67 33.93
CA ASN A 55 21.75 13.20 33.96
C ASN A 55 21.43 12.60 32.58
N TYR A 56 21.75 11.31 32.37
CA TYR A 56 21.34 10.59 31.15
C TYR A 56 19.82 10.65 30.89
N LEU A 57 19.01 10.53 31.94
CA LEU A 57 17.55 10.62 31.81
C LEU A 57 17.11 11.95 31.20
N ASN A 58 17.70 13.06 31.68
CA ASN A 58 17.40 14.40 31.18
C ASN A 58 17.92 14.58 29.75
N LEU A 59 19.11 14.07 29.44
CA LEU A 59 19.66 14.07 28.08
C LEU A 59 18.73 13.36 27.09
N PHE A 60 18.29 12.13 27.40
CA PHE A 60 17.40 11.37 26.53
C PHE A 60 16.00 11.99 26.45
N SER A 61 15.46 12.48 27.57
CA SER A 61 14.15 13.15 27.59
C SER A 61 14.16 14.45 26.80
N PHE A 62 15.25 15.23 26.90
CA PHE A 62 15.43 16.46 26.13
C PHE A 62 15.61 16.16 24.63
N ARG A 63 16.38 15.12 24.28
CA ARG A 63 16.47 14.66 22.88
C ARG A 63 15.12 14.20 22.33
N LEU A 64 14.30 13.52 23.13
CA LEU A 64 12.95 13.12 22.75
C LEU A 64 12.05 14.34 22.55
N PHE A 65 12.10 15.31 23.47
CA PHE A 65 11.38 16.57 23.36
C PHE A 65 11.71 17.32 22.05
N MET A 66 13.00 17.43 21.71
CA MET A 66 13.45 18.05 20.44
C MET A 66 13.11 17.22 19.19
N SER A 67 12.80 15.93 19.33
CA SER A 67 12.40 15.07 18.20
C SER A 67 10.92 15.21 17.85
N VAL A 68 10.09 15.75 18.76
CA VAL A 68 8.67 15.98 18.49
C VAL A 68 8.52 17.19 17.57
N PRO A 69 7.93 17.04 16.38
CA PRO A 69 7.81 18.13 15.43
C PRO A 69 6.95 19.27 15.99
N PHE A 70 7.35 20.51 15.73
CA PHE A 70 6.69 21.75 16.15
C PHE A 70 6.66 22.02 17.66
N LEU A 71 7.06 21.07 18.51
CA LEU A 71 6.94 21.24 19.95
C LEU A 71 7.91 22.30 20.49
N PHE A 72 9.17 22.25 20.04
CA PHE A 72 10.18 23.23 20.43
C PHE A 72 9.85 24.60 19.83
N GLU A 73 9.49 24.66 18.55
CA GLU A 73 9.20 25.90 17.84
C GLU A 73 7.99 26.62 18.44
N LEU A 74 6.90 25.89 18.71
CA LEU A 74 5.71 26.48 19.34
C LEU A 74 6.01 26.95 20.76
N ARG A 75 6.79 26.17 21.54
CA ARG A 75 7.21 26.60 22.87
C ARG A 75 8.01 27.91 22.80
N THR A 76 9.04 27.96 21.96
CA THR A 76 9.91 29.14 21.83
C THR A 76 9.13 30.38 21.40
N LEU A 77 8.18 30.24 20.47
CA LEU A 77 7.31 31.34 20.04
C LEU A 77 6.34 31.78 21.14
N MET A 78 5.71 30.85 21.85
CA MET A 78 4.81 31.18 22.95
C MET A 78 5.58 31.86 24.09
N ASP A 79 6.74 31.34 24.48
CA ASP A 79 7.54 31.93 25.55
C ASP A 79 7.97 33.36 25.16
N TRP A 80 8.31 33.65 23.90
CA TRP A 80 8.59 35.01 23.43
C TRP A 80 7.37 35.95 23.44
N ILE A 81 6.18 35.48 23.00
CA ILE A 81 4.97 36.31 22.94
C ILE A 81 4.50 36.73 24.35
N TRP A 82 4.66 35.85 25.33
CA TRP A 82 4.06 36.00 26.67
C TRP A 82 5.07 36.37 27.76
N THR A 83 6.31 36.68 27.40
CA THR A 83 7.34 37.17 28.32
C THR A 83 7.74 38.59 27.96
N ASP A 84 7.84 39.46 28.96
CA ASP A 84 8.39 40.80 28.78
C ASP A 84 9.90 40.69 28.48
N THR A 85 10.34 41.13 27.30
CA THR A 85 11.75 41.08 26.86
C THR A 85 12.03 42.24 25.91
N SER A 86 13.28 42.71 25.90
CA SER A 86 13.77 43.68 24.90
C SER A 86 14.22 43.01 23.59
N MET A 87 14.40 41.68 23.58
CA MET A 87 14.93 40.95 22.43
C MET A 87 13.95 40.82 21.26
N SER A 88 14.49 40.95 20.04
CA SER A 88 13.77 40.57 18.83
C SER A 88 13.51 39.05 18.78
N ILE A 89 12.51 38.62 18.01
CA ILE A 89 12.22 37.18 17.85
C ILE A 89 13.41 36.39 17.30
N GLY A 90 14.20 37.00 16.40
CA GLY A 90 15.38 36.34 15.83
C GLY A 90 16.48 36.12 16.87
N ASP A 91 16.63 37.06 17.80
CA ASP A 91 17.61 36.98 18.88
C ASP A 91 17.17 36.02 19.98
N TRP A 92 15.87 36.00 20.28
CA TRP A 92 15.26 35.00 21.16
C TRP A 92 15.50 33.57 20.66
N VAL A 93 15.22 33.31 19.38
CA VAL A 93 15.44 31.98 18.77
C VAL A 93 16.90 31.57 18.82
N LYS A 94 17.85 32.50 18.55
CA LYS A 94 19.29 32.21 18.67
C LYS A 94 19.68 31.84 20.10
N MET A 95 19.18 32.59 21.10
CA MET A 95 19.48 32.34 22.50
C MET A 95 18.98 30.96 22.95
N GLU A 96 17.74 30.60 22.59
CA GLU A 96 17.14 29.29 22.91
C GLU A 96 17.85 28.13 22.19
N ASP A 97 18.29 28.33 20.94
CA ASP A 97 19.08 27.32 20.20
C ASP A 97 20.46 27.11 20.85
N ILE A 98 21.16 28.19 21.21
CA ILE A 98 22.43 28.14 21.93
C ILE A 98 22.26 27.41 23.27
N PHE A 99 21.24 27.78 24.07
CA PHE A 99 20.99 27.14 25.36
C PHE A 99 20.72 25.63 25.19
N SER A 100 19.87 25.26 24.23
CA SER A 100 19.52 23.86 23.93
C SER A 100 20.75 23.05 23.52
N HIS A 101 21.64 23.64 22.73
CA HIS A 101 22.89 23.03 22.29
C HIS A 101 23.88 22.85 23.45
N ILE A 102 24.11 23.90 24.23
CA ILE A 102 25.02 23.91 25.38
C ILE A 102 24.53 22.97 26.49
N PHE A 103 23.22 22.90 26.75
CA PHE A 103 22.65 21.96 27.71
C PHE A 103 22.94 20.50 27.32
N ARG A 104 22.78 20.16 26.04
CA ARG A 104 23.12 18.83 25.52
C ARG A 104 24.59 18.51 25.75
N LEU A 105 25.48 19.44 25.41
CA LEU A 105 26.92 19.29 25.63
C LEU A 105 27.27 19.14 27.10
N LYS A 106 26.66 19.92 28.01
CA LYS A 106 26.89 19.80 29.46
C LYS A 106 26.55 18.39 29.96
N CYS A 107 25.42 17.84 29.51
CA CYS A 107 25.02 16.48 29.88
C CYS A 107 25.99 15.43 29.31
N GLU A 108 26.46 15.60 28.07
CA GLU A 108 27.43 14.71 27.43
C GLU A 108 28.80 14.75 28.14
N ARG A 109 29.32 15.94 28.46
CA ARG A 109 30.57 16.11 29.23
C ARG A 109 30.47 15.53 30.63
N ARG A 110 29.34 15.73 31.32
CA ARG A 110 29.13 15.12 32.63
C ARG A 110 29.10 13.59 32.56
N ALA A 111 28.47 13.03 31.53
CA ALA A 111 28.48 11.60 31.29
C ALA A 111 29.89 11.05 30.99
N GLU A 112 30.71 11.79 30.24
CA GLU A 112 32.12 11.44 30.00
C GLU A 112 32.97 11.48 31.28
N ILE A 113 32.71 12.44 32.19
CA ILE A 113 33.37 12.55 33.49
C ILE A 113 32.94 11.43 34.45
N GLU A 114 31.65 11.09 34.48
CA GLU A 114 31.10 10.05 35.36
C GLU A 114 31.51 8.63 34.94
N TYR A 115 31.67 8.41 33.62
CA TYR A 115 32.09 7.13 33.03
C TYR A 115 33.35 7.31 32.17
N PRO A 116 34.51 7.63 32.78
CA PRO A 116 35.73 7.91 32.05
C PRO A 116 36.24 6.66 31.34
N GLN A 117 36.81 6.86 30.15
CA GLN A 117 37.50 5.81 29.41
C GLN A 117 38.98 6.12 29.37
N ALA A 118 39.82 5.12 29.68
CA ALA A 118 41.26 5.31 29.62
C ALA A 118 41.70 5.60 28.19
N ARG A 119 42.68 6.50 28.07
CA ARG A 119 43.18 6.96 26.77
C ARG A 119 43.81 5.80 26.01
N GLY A 120 43.40 5.61 24.76
CA GLY A 120 43.94 4.58 23.87
C GLY A 120 43.28 3.20 24.00
N GLU A 121 42.31 3.03 24.90
CA GLU A 121 41.55 1.78 24.97
C GLU A 121 40.54 1.64 23.82
N GLY A 122 40.45 0.43 23.26
CA GLY A 122 39.46 0.12 22.25
C GLY A 122 38.04 0.12 22.81
N LYS A 123 37.08 0.72 22.09
CA LYS A 123 35.65 0.66 22.46
C LYS A 123 35.16 -0.79 22.52
N ARG A 124 34.37 -1.11 23.54
CA ARG A 124 33.78 -2.44 23.76
C ARG A 124 33.02 -2.93 22.52
N LYS A 125 33.27 -4.18 22.12
CA LYS A 125 32.65 -4.82 20.94
C LYS A 125 31.12 -4.75 20.96
N ILE A 126 30.51 -4.95 22.12
CA ILE A 126 29.04 -4.90 22.30
C ILE A 126 28.48 -3.54 21.87
N ILE A 127 29.14 -2.43 22.24
CA ILE A 127 28.69 -1.08 21.88
C ILE A 127 28.84 -0.85 20.37
N LYS A 128 29.95 -1.30 19.77
CA LYS A 128 30.20 -1.18 18.33
C LYS A 128 29.16 -1.95 17.50
N TYR A 129 28.97 -3.24 17.80
CA TYR A 129 28.03 -4.08 17.07
C TYR A 129 26.58 -3.75 17.39
N GLY A 130 26.27 -3.33 18.63
CA GLY A 130 24.93 -2.88 19.00
C GLY A 130 24.53 -1.61 18.27
N MET A 131 25.27 -0.51 18.46
CA MET A 131 24.93 0.77 17.83
C MET A 131 25.05 0.72 16.30
N GLY A 132 26.14 0.16 15.78
CA GLY A 132 26.36 0.04 14.33
C GLY A 132 25.40 -0.94 13.67
N GLY A 133 25.13 -2.08 14.31
CA GLY A 133 24.18 -3.09 13.82
C GLY A 133 22.75 -2.58 13.81
N CYS A 134 22.31 -1.87 14.87
CA CYS A 134 21.00 -1.24 14.88
C CYS A 134 20.86 -0.20 13.76
N ALA A 135 21.86 0.67 13.58
CA ALA A 135 21.83 1.66 12.51
C ALA A 135 21.77 1.00 11.11
N LEU A 136 22.58 -0.04 10.87
CA LEU A 136 22.57 -0.79 9.61
C LEU A 136 21.23 -1.51 9.37
N PHE A 137 20.68 -2.14 10.41
CA PHE A 137 19.37 -2.80 10.34
C PHE A 137 18.28 -1.81 9.93
N TRP A 138 18.24 -0.61 10.52
CA TRP A 138 17.27 0.41 10.15
C TRP A 138 17.42 0.84 8.69
N VAL A 139 18.63 1.05 8.20
CA VAL A 139 18.87 1.39 6.78
C VAL A 139 18.36 0.29 5.85
N ILE A 140 18.67 -0.97 6.14
CA ILE A 140 18.20 -2.11 5.33
C ILE A 140 16.68 -2.23 5.41
N ALA A 141 16.10 -2.10 6.60
CA ALA A 141 14.65 -2.16 6.81
C ALA A 141 13.93 -1.07 6.02
N PHE A 142 14.42 0.18 6.00
CA PHE A 142 13.81 1.24 5.19
C PHE A 142 13.84 0.97 3.69
N ILE A 143 14.88 0.29 3.20
CA ILE A 143 14.99 -0.08 1.78
C ILE A 143 14.08 -1.29 1.47
N TRP A 144 14.04 -2.30 2.33
CA TRP A 144 13.36 -3.57 2.07
C TRP A 144 11.87 -3.57 2.44
N PHE A 145 11.46 -2.82 3.46
CA PHE A 145 10.08 -2.82 3.96
C PHE A 145 9.04 -2.52 2.86
N PRO A 146 9.24 -1.52 1.98
CA PRO A 146 8.31 -1.29 0.87
C PRO A 146 8.26 -2.44 -0.14
N LEU A 147 9.39 -3.13 -0.39
CA LEU A 147 9.46 -4.28 -1.30
C LEU A 147 8.70 -5.49 -0.76
N VAL A 148 8.74 -5.72 0.56
CA VAL A 148 8.01 -6.82 1.21
C VAL A 148 6.50 -6.61 1.09
N LEU A 149 6.00 -5.39 1.28
CA LEU A 149 4.58 -5.08 1.10
C LEU A 149 4.11 -5.35 -0.35
N PHE A 150 4.99 -5.15 -1.34
CA PHE A 150 4.69 -5.48 -2.74
C PHE A 150 4.55 -6.99 -2.97
N ALA A 151 5.49 -7.79 -2.46
CA ALA A 151 5.44 -9.25 -2.64
C ALA A 151 4.17 -9.88 -2.03
N LEU A 152 3.60 -9.23 -1.01
CA LEU A 152 2.40 -9.66 -0.31
C LEU A 152 1.08 -9.10 -0.91
N SER A 153 1.15 -8.27 -1.96
CA SER A 153 -0.02 -7.63 -2.59
C SER A 153 -1.09 -8.63 -3.03
N ASN A 154 -0.66 -9.68 -3.73
CA ASN A 154 -1.58 -10.68 -4.30
C ASN A 154 -2.08 -11.68 -3.25
N THR A 155 -1.39 -11.81 -2.11
CA THR A 155 -1.82 -12.72 -1.03
C THR A 155 -2.74 -12.03 -0.02
N VAL A 156 -2.51 -10.74 0.28
CA VAL A 156 -3.23 -9.98 1.34
C VAL A 156 -4.36 -9.09 0.79
N GLY A 157 -4.58 -9.06 -0.52
CA GLY A 157 -5.66 -8.27 -1.14
C GLY A 157 -7.08 -8.72 -0.76
N GLN A 158 -8.07 -7.90 -1.11
CA GLN A 158 -9.50 -8.23 -0.99
C GLN A 158 -10.02 -8.89 -2.27
N THR A 159 -10.87 -9.91 -2.11
CA THR A 159 -11.56 -10.62 -3.19
C THR A 159 -12.40 -9.67 -4.04
N ASN A 160 -12.32 -9.78 -5.37
CA ASN A 160 -13.10 -8.93 -6.29
C ASN A 160 -13.91 -9.77 -7.30
N PRO A 161 -15.00 -10.41 -6.86
CA PRO A 161 -15.82 -11.27 -7.71
C PRO A 161 -16.55 -10.45 -8.81
N PRO A 162 -16.70 -11.00 -10.03
CA PRO A 162 -17.45 -10.37 -11.09
C PRO A 162 -18.96 -10.41 -10.81
N TYR A 163 -19.71 -9.49 -11.43
CA TYR A 163 -21.17 -9.46 -11.35
C TYR A 163 -21.87 -9.76 -12.69
N ASP A 164 -21.11 -9.78 -13.79
CA ASP A 164 -21.58 -10.08 -15.14
C ASP A 164 -20.48 -10.81 -15.92
N VAL A 165 -20.82 -11.96 -16.52
CA VAL A 165 -19.98 -12.68 -17.49
C VAL A 165 -20.78 -12.85 -18.76
N THR A 166 -20.33 -12.19 -19.83
CA THR A 166 -20.97 -12.21 -21.14
C THR A 166 -20.11 -12.96 -22.14
N VAL A 167 -20.72 -13.89 -22.88
CA VAL A 167 -20.11 -14.66 -23.97
C VAL A 167 -20.85 -14.38 -25.27
N GLN A 168 -20.10 -14.19 -26.35
CA GLN A 168 -20.64 -13.89 -27.67
C GLN A 168 -19.91 -14.71 -28.75
N ILE A 169 -20.67 -15.37 -29.63
CA ILE A 169 -20.14 -16.11 -30.78
C ILE A 169 -20.51 -15.36 -32.06
N THR A 170 -19.53 -15.09 -32.91
CA THR A 170 -19.70 -14.42 -34.20
C THR A 170 -19.08 -15.26 -35.32
N VAL A 171 -19.78 -15.35 -36.45
CA VAL A 171 -19.28 -15.99 -37.67
C VAL A 171 -18.89 -14.88 -38.64
N GLY A 172 -17.60 -14.78 -38.99
CA GLY A 172 -17.10 -13.74 -39.88
C GLY A 172 -17.31 -12.33 -39.34
N ALA A 173 -17.79 -11.44 -40.21
CA ALA A 173 -18.12 -10.04 -39.87
C ALA A 173 -19.64 -9.82 -39.75
N TYR A 174 -20.41 -10.87 -39.54
CA TYR A 174 -21.87 -10.82 -39.45
C TYR A 174 -22.35 -10.60 -38.01
N GLN A 175 -23.66 -10.41 -37.85
CA GLN A 175 -24.25 -10.31 -36.52
C GLN A 175 -23.95 -11.56 -35.67
N PRO A 176 -23.73 -11.39 -34.36
CA PRO A 176 -23.50 -12.49 -33.44
C PRO A 176 -24.62 -13.52 -33.51
N ILE A 177 -24.23 -14.78 -33.62
CA ILE A 177 -25.20 -15.90 -33.65
C ILE A 177 -25.68 -16.22 -32.23
N PHE A 178 -24.81 -16.08 -31.24
CA PHE A 178 -25.11 -16.36 -29.85
C PHE A 178 -24.59 -15.23 -28.97
N ARG A 179 -25.42 -14.79 -28.02
CA ARG A 179 -25.02 -13.88 -26.95
C ARG A 179 -25.75 -14.26 -25.66
N MET A 180 -24.98 -14.54 -24.61
CA MET A 180 -25.49 -14.88 -23.29
C MET A 180 -24.73 -14.12 -22.23
N THR A 181 -25.45 -13.70 -21.19
CA THR A 181 -24.90 -12.98 -20.05
C THR A 181 -25.35 -13.69 -18.77
N ALA A 182 -24.40 -14.23 -18.01
CA ALA A 182 -24.63 -14.70 -16.65
C ALA A 182 -24.56 -13.51 -15.68
N GLN A 183 -25.66 -13.25 -14.98
CA GLN A 183 -25.77 -12.21 -13.96
C GLN A 183 -25.50 -12.80 -12.57
N GLN A 184 -25.54 -11.97 -11.51
CA GLN A 184 -25.21 -12.37 -10.13
C GLN A 184 -25.87 -13.66 -9.62
N GLN A 185 -27.10 -13.99 -10.03
CA GLN A 185 -27.78 -15.21 -9.58
C GLN A 185 -27.22 -16.50 -10.22
N SER A 186 -26.63 -16.38 -11.40
CA SER A 186 -25.97 -17.46 -12.14
C SER A 186 -24.45 -17.45 -11.95
N LEU A 187 -23.96 -16.56 -11.08
CA LEU A 187 -22.56 -16.46 -10.68
C LEU A 187 -22.42 -16.94 -9.25
N SER A 188 -21.58 -17.94 -9.05
CA SER A 188 -21.51 -18.62 -7.78
C SER A 188 -20.06 -18.82 -7.37
N GLN A 189 -19.69 -18.34 -6.17
CA GLN A 189 -18.35 -18.48 -5.63
C GLN A 189 -18.08 -19.93 -5.23
N PHE A 190 -16.82 -20.35 -5.32
CA PHE A 190 -16.38 -21.63 -4.79
C PHE A 190 -16.58 -21.69 -3.28
N THR A 191 -17.06 -22.83 -2.79
CA THR A 191 -17.01 -23.16 -1.37
C THR A 191 -15.64 -23.74 -1.02
N GLN A 192 -15.34 -23.84 0.27
CA GLN A 192 -14.11 -24.49 0.74
C GLN A 192 -14.00 -25.94 0.26
N ASN A 193 -15.12 -26.67 0.16
CA ASN A 193 -15.15 -28.04 -0.34
C ASN A 193 -14.91 -28.11 -1.86
N ASP A 194 -15.46 -27.16 -2.62
CA ASP A 194 -15.23 -27.03 -4.07
C ASP A 194 -13.73 -26.81 -4.33
N TRP A 195 -13.11 -25.90 -3.57
CA TRP A 195 -11.68 -25.61 -3.67
C TRP A 195 -10.79 -26.80 -3.29
N TYR A 196 -11.12 -27.52 -2.22
CA TYR A 196 -10.37 -28.71 -1.81
C TYR A 196 -10.40 -29.79 -2.90
N SER A 197 -11.58 -30.05 -3.47
CA SER A 197 -11.76 -31.03 -4.56
C SER A 197 -11.00 -30.61 -5.82
N PHE A 198 -11.07 -29.32 -6.17
CA PHE A 198 -10.36 -28.74 -7.31
C PHE A 198 -8.84 -28.83 -7.14
N ASN A 199 -8.33 -28.42 -5.99
CA ASN A 199 -6.88 -28.43 -5.72
C ASN A 199 -6.33 -29.86 -5.65
N ASN A 200 -7.11 -30.81 -5.13
CA ASN A 200 -6.74 -32.23 -5.10
C ASN A 200 -6.50 -32.83 -6.49
N HIS A 201 -7.25 -32.38 -7.51
CA HIS A 201 -7.07 -32.83 -8.88
C HIS A 201 -5.67 -32.48 -9.42
N TYR A 202 -5.21 -31.26 -9.13
CA TYR A 202 -3.92 -30.74 -9.61
C TYR A 202 -2.74 -30.99 -8.67
N LEU A 203 -2.85 -31.85 -7.64
CA LEU A 203 -1.77 -32.04 -6.65
C LEU A 203 -0.44 -32.51 -7.25
N LYS A 204 -0.49 -33.26 -8.36
CA LYS A 204 0.70 -33.79 -9.03
C LYS A 204 1.33 -32.79 -10.01
N ASP A 205 0.58 -31.78 -10.42
CA ASP A 205 1.05 -30.78 -11.38
C ASP A 205 1.63 -29.56 -10.65
N ARG A 206 2.95 -29.38 -10.77
CA ARG A 206 3.67 -28.29 -10.10
C ARG A 206 3.28 -26.91 -10.66
N GLU A 207 3.00 -26.80 -11.96
CA GLU A 207 2.66 -25.52 -12.59
C GLU A 207 1.28 -25.07 -12.15
N ALA A 208 0.30 -25.98 -12.19
CA ALA A 208 -1.04 -25.74 -11.67
C ALA A 208 -1.02 -25.37 -10.17
N GLN A 209 -0.28 -26.10 -9.33
CA GLN A 209 -0.17 -25.76 -7.89
C GLN A 209 0.42 -24.37 -7.64
N THR A 210 1.44 -23.98 -8.41
CA THR A 210 2.05 -22.64 -8.30
C THR A 210 1.08 -21.54 -8.71
N PHE A 211 0.21 -21.82 -9.70
CA PHE A 211 -0.86 -20.91 -10.08
C PHE A 211 -1.91 -20.79 -8.97
N LEU A 212 -2.40 -21.93 -8.47
CA LEU A 212 -3.47 -22.01 -7.47
C LEU A 212 -3.07 -21.42 -6.12
N SER A 213 -1.79 -21.46 -5.73
CA SER A 213 -1.33 -20.84 -4.47
C SER A 213 -1.51 -19.33 -4.39
N ASN A 214 -1.79 -18.65 -5.52
CA ASN A 214 -2.05 -17.22 -5.55
C ASN A 214 -3.51 -16.84 -5.30
N TYR A 215 -4.43 -17.82 -5.27
CA TYR A 215 -5.86 -17.61 -5.16
C TYR A 215 -6.42 -18.37 -3.96
N ASP A 216 -7.45 -17.80 -3.34
CA ASP A 216 -8.27 -18.48 -2.34
C ASP A 216 -9.62 -18.90 -2.96
N TYR A 217 -10.37 -19.74 -2.26
CA TYR A 217 -11.70 -20.18 -2.68
C TYR A 217 -12.69 -19.04 -3.06
N PRO A 218 -12.76 -17.87 -2.39
CA PRO A 218 -13.71 -16.83 -2.78
C PRO A 218 -13.28 -16.02 -4.02
N ASP A 219 -12.02 -16.17 -4.47
CA ASP A 219 -11.52 -15.52 -5.69
C ASP A 219 -11.98 -16.24 -6.96
N VAL A 220 -12.40 -17.50 -6.83
CA VAL A 220 -12.90 -18.32 -7.94
C VAL A 220 -14.41 -18.25 -8.03
N VAL A 221 -14.90 -17.80 -9.19
CA VAL A 221 -16.33 -17.68 -9.48
C VAL A 221 -16.71 -18.50 -10.69
N VAL A 222 -17.73 -19.34 -10.54
CA VAL A 222 -18.35 -20.12 -11.60
C VAL A 222 -19.48 -19.30 -12.21
N GLY A 223 -19.41 -19.07 -13.52
CA GLY A 223 -20.51 -18.54 -14.32
C GLY A 223 -21.24 -19.65 -15.05
N GLU A 224 -22.52 -19.82 -14.74
CA GLU A 224 -23.43 -20.70 -15.46
C GLU A 224 -24.20 -19.90 -16.51
N LEU A 225 -23.83 -20.07 -17.77
CA LEU A 225 -24.48 -19.42 -18.90
C LEU A 225 -25.54 -20.36 -19.50
N ASN A 226 -26.75 -19.84 -19.75
CA ASN A 226 -27.79 -20.62 -20.44
C ASN A 226 -27.38 -20.89 -21.90
N GLY A 227 -27.67 -22.08 -22.39
CA GLY A 227 -27.39 -22.46 -23.77
C GLY A 227 -28.25 -21.75 -24.81
N ASN A 228 -29.42 -21.24 -24.43
CA ASN A 228 -30.28 -20.48 -25.34
C ASN A 228 -29.85 -19.01 -25.40
N SER A 229 -29.61 -18.45 -26.58
CA SER A 229 -29.24 -17.02 -26.73
C SER A 229 -30.26 -16.08 -26.08
N ASN A 230 -29.79 -15.05 -25.35
CA ASN A 230 -30.65 -13.99 -24.80
C ASN A 230 -31.25 -13.09 -25.89
N ALA A 231 -30.65 -13.10 -27.09
CA ALA A 231 -31.07 -12.29 -28.22
C ALA A 231 -31.52 -13.18 -29.39
N ILE A 232 -32.61 -12.76 -30.04
CA ILE A 232 -33.06 -13.31 -31.32
C ILE A 232 -32.02 -12.97 -32.39
N TRP A 233 -31.81 -13.87 -33.35
CA TRP A 233 -30.85 -13.66 -34.43
C TRP A 233 -31.41 -12.68 -35.48
N GLY A 234 -31.07 -11.40 -35.33
CA GLY A 234 -31.59 -10.30 -36.13
C GLY A 234 -30.91 -10.07 -37.49
N ILE A 235 -30.30 -11.10 -38.09
CA ILE A 235 -29.57 -10.96 -39.35
C ILE A 235 -30.53 -10.53 -40.47
N SER A 236 -30.10 -9.61 -41.33
CA SER A 236 -30.91 -9.23 -42.49
C SER A 236 -30.91 -10.36 -43.55
N PRO A 237 -32.03 -10.61 -44.24
CA PRO A 237 -32.09 -11.62 -45.31
C PRO A 237 -30.96 -11.53 -46.37
N PRO A 238 -30.56 -10.33 -46.86
CA PRO A 238 -29.42 -10.24 -47.78
C PRO A 238 -28.08 -10.59 -47.11
N ALA A 239 -27.88 -10.25 -45.84
CA ALA A 239 -26.67 -10.63 -45.10
C ALA A 239 -26.61 -12.15 -44.86
N GLN A 240 -27.76 -12.79 -44.58
CA GLN A 240 -27.84 -14.24 -44.45
C GLN A 240 -27.48 -14.93 -45.78
N LYS A 241 -28.03 -14.47 -46.92
CA LYS A 241 -27.66 -14.99 -48.25
C LYS A 241 -26.16 -14.83 -48.53
N ARG A 242 -25.58 -13.68 -48.20
CA ARG A 242 -24.14 -13.45 -48.35
C ARG A 242 -23.31 -14.40 -47.47
N LEU A 243 -23.72 -14.61 -46.21
CA LEU A 243 -23.06 -15.54 -45.30
C LEU A 243 -23.07 -16.96 -45.87
N ILE A 244 -24.19 -17.41 -46.45
CA ILE A 244 -24.29 -18.71 -47.12
C ILE A 244 -23.32 -18.79 -48.30
N THR A 245 -23.31 -17.78 -49.18
CA THR A 245 -22.38 -17.73 -50.32
C THR A 245 -20.92 -17.71 -49.86
N GLU A 246 -20.60 -17.01 -48.78
CA GLU A 246 -19.23 -16.96 -48.23
C GLU A 246 -18.84 -18.30 -47.60
N LEU A 247 -19.75 -18.99 -46.90
CA LEU A 247 -19.53 -20.34 -46.38
C LEU A 247 -19.32 -21.37 -47.51
N GLN A 248 -19.97 -21.15 -48.67
CA GLN A 248 -19.80 -21.93 -49.90
C GLN A 248 -18.54 -21.54 -50.70
N SER A 249 -17.96 -20.37 -50.45
CA SER A 249 -16.71 -19.95 -51.09
C SER A 249 -15.48 -20.70 -50.57
N ASN A 250 -14.34 -20.54 -51.26
CA ASN A 250 -13.05 -21.09 -50.85
C ASN A 250 -12.29 -20.19 -49.84
N HIS A 251 -12.83 -19.02 -49.47
CA HIS A 251 -12.18 -18.12 -48.52
C HIS A 251 -12.28 -18.65 -47.09
N THR A 252 -11.27 -18.42 -46.27
CA THR A 252 -11.26 -18.81 -44.85
C THR A 252 -12.16 -17.85 -44.06
N ILE A 253 -13.16 -18.39 -43.35
CA ILE A 253 -14.03 -17.60 -42.47
C ILE A 253 -13.53 -17.77 -41.04
N LYS A 254 -13.47 -16.69 -40.28
CA LYS A 254 -13.12 -16.75 -38.86
C LYS A 254 -14.37 -16.87 -38.01
N LEU A 255 -14.41 -17.87 -37.14
CA LEU A 255 -15.35 -17.93 -36.04
C LEU A 255 -14.71 -17.28 -34.82
N LYS A 256 -15.37 -16.30 -34.21
CA LYS A 256 -14.84 -15.61 -33.02
C LYS A 256 -15.74 -15.84 -31.83
N LEU A 257 -15.12 -16.20 -30.71
CA LEU A 257 -15.73 -16.24 -29.38
C LEU A 257 -15.16 -15.08 -28.58
N ASP A 258 -15.99 -14.09 -28.25
CA ASP A 258 -15.63 -12.98 -27.38
C ASP A 258 -16.24 -13.20 -25.99
N TRP A 259 -15.44 -13.00 -24.94
CA TRP A 259 -15.94 -12.98 -23.57
C TRP A 259 -15.59 -11.66 -22.88
N THR A 260 -16.56 -11.15 -22.13
CA THR A 260 -16.46 -9.91 -21.37
C THR A 260 -16.90 -10.18 -19.94
N VAL A 261 -16.01 -9.90 -18.99
CA VAL A 261 -16.27 -10.03 -17.56
C VAL A 261 -16.33 -8.64 -16.95
N LYS A 262 -17.44 -8.30 -16.28
CA LYS A 262 -17.57 -7.03 -15.56
C LYS A 262 -17.48 -7.25 -14.06
N ARG A 263 -16.75 -6.36 -13.40
CA ARG A 263 -16.48 -6.42 -11.97
C ARG A 263 -16.47 -5.03 -11.34
N PRO A 264 -16.63 -4.92 -10.02
CA PRO A 264 -16.54 -3.65 -9.33
C PRO A 264 -15.17 -2.98 -9.57
N SER A 265 -15.20 -1.74 -10.06
CA SER A 265 -14.00 -0.88 -10.16
C SER A 265 -14.05 0.13 -9.03
N ASN A 266 -13.34 -0.18 -7.95
CA ASN A 266 -13.25 0.67 -6.77
C ASN A 266 -12.04 1.63 -6.82
N SER A 267 -11.17 1.50 -7.83
CA SER A 267 -10.00 2.34 -8.05
C SER A 267 -9.76 2.51 -9.56
N PRO A 268 -9.14 3.63 -9.99
CA PRO A 268 -8.93 3.94 -11.41
C PRO A 268 -8.05 2.91 -12.13
N ASP A 269 -7.16 2.23 -11.39
CA ASP A 269 -6.26 1.22 -11.93
C ASP A 269 -6.92 -0.15 -12.17
N ILE A 270 -8.13 -0.37 -11.61
CA ILE A 270 -8.89 -1.60 -11.77
C ILE A 270 -9.85 -1.41 -12.94
N ALA A 271 -9.58 -2.09 -14.05
CA ALA A 271 -10.50 -2.10 -15.17
C ALA A 271 -11.85 -2.73 -14.76
N SER A 272 -12.93 -2.00 -15.04
CA SER A 272 -14.31 -2.45 -14.78
C SER A 272 -14.74 -3.57 -15.73
N GLU A 273 -14.28 -3.51 -16.99
CA GLU A 273 -14.55 -4.53 -18.00
C GLU A 273 -13.25 -5.22 -18.42
N CYS A 274 -13.21 -6.54 -18.30
CA CYS A 274 -12.11 -7.37 -18.76
C CYS A 274 -12.55 -8.15 -20.02
N LYS A 275 -11.78 -8.06 -21.09
CA LYS A 275 -12.14 -8.64 -22.40
C LYS A 275 -11.02 -9.51 -22.94
N ALA A 276 -11.39 -10.60 -23.59
CA ALA A 276 -10.53 -11.30 -24.53
C ALA A 276 -11.38 -12.07 -25.54
N LYS A 277 -10.70 -12.70 -26.50
CA LYS A 277 -11.33 -13.40 -27.60
C LYS A 277 -10.51 -14.61 -28.04
N ARG A 278 -11.19 -15.59 -28.61
CA ARG A 278 -10.59 -16.71 -29.35
C ARG A 278 -11.14 -16.73 -30.76
N GLU A 279 -10.26 -16.89 -31.74
CA GLU A 279 -10.63 -17.00 -33.15
C GLU A 279 -10.24 -18.40 -33.65
N VAL A 280 -11.20 -19.11 -34.26
CA VAL A 280 -10.98 -20.40 -34.93
C VAL A 280 -11.19 -20.21 -36.42
N ASN A 281 -10.21 -20.63 -37.23
CA ASN A 281 -10.30 -20.52 -38.68
C ASN A 281 -11.16 -21.67 -39.23
N LEU A 282 -12.28 -21.33 -39.87
CA LEU A 282 -13.09 -22.24 -40.67
C LEU A 282 -12.55 -22.27 -42.09
N GLU A 283 -11.56 -23.14 -42.31
CA GLU A 283 -11.00 -23.40 -43.64
C GLU A 283 -12.05 -24.02 -44.57
N ALA A 284 -11.91 -23.82 -45.89
CA ALA A 284 -12.85 -24.36 -46.87
C ALA A 284 -12.77 -25.89 -46.97
N TYR A 285 -11.56 -26.44 -46.84
CA TYR A 285 -11.28 -27.87 -46.92
C TYR A 285 -10.49 -28.31 -45.68
N LYS A 286 -10.83 -29.46 -45.12
CA LYS A 286 -10.05 -30.13 -44.08
C LYS A 286 -9.44 -31.38 -44.72
N GLY A 287 -8.22 -31.23 -45.24
CA GLY A 287 -7.62 -32.24 -46.13
C GLY A 287 -8.24 -32.19 -47.54
N GLN A 288 -8.69 -33.34 -48.06
CA GLN A 288 -9.32 -33.45 -49.39
C GLN A 288 -10.84 -33.24 -49.38
N VAL A 289 -11.47 -33.24 -48.20
CA VAL A 289 -12.92 -33.10 -48.06
C VAL A 289 -13.26 -31.67 -47.65
N ARG A 290 -14.37 -31.15 -48.18
CA ARG A 290 -14.89 -29.85 -47.77
C ARG A 290 -15.21 -29.86 -46.27
N ASN A 291 -14.95 -28.75 -45.60
CA ASN A 291 -15.05 -28.69 -44.14
C ASN A 291 -16.49 -29.02 -43.68
N PRO A 292 -16.69 -30.11 -42.91
CA PRO A 292 -18.03 -30.57 -42.53
C PRO A 292 -18.78 -29.56 -41.66
N VAL A 293 -18.06 -28.72 -40.91
CA VAL A 293 -18.65 -27.64 -40.11
C VAL A 293 -19.30 -26.60 -41.03
N ARG A 294 -18.65 -26.23 -42.13
CA ARG A 294 -19.18 -25.23 -43.08
C ARG A 294 -20.36 -25.78 -43.85
N GLU A 295 -20.30 -27.03 -44.29
CA GLU A 295 -21.43 -27.67 -44.99
C GLU A 295 -22.66 -27.78 -44.09
N LYS A 296 -22.50 -28.21 -42.84
CA LYS A 296 -23.61 -28.29 -41.88
C LYS A 296 -24.18 -26.90 -41.56
N LEU A 297 -23.33 -25.89 -41.38
CA LEU A 297 -23.80 -24.51 -41.17
C LEU A 297 -24.62 -24.02 -42.37
N VAL A 298 -24.18 -24.29 -43.61
CA VAL A 298 -24.93 -23.92 -44.82
C VAL A 298 -26.30 -24.59 -44.85
N ARG A 299 -26.38 -25.90 -44.63
CA ARG A 299 -27.66 -26.65 -44.62
C ARG A 299 -28.64 -26.09 -43.59
N ILE A 300 -28.16 -25.83 -42.39
CA ILE A 300 -28.97 -25.23 -41.32
C ILE A 300 -29.48 -23.83 -41.71
N LEU A 301 -28.64 -23.03 -42.36
CA LEU A 301 -29.00 -21.68 -42.81
C LEU A 301 -29.97 -21.68 -44.01
N GLU A 302 -29.90 -22.69 -44.88
CA GLU A 302 -30.81 -22.90 -46.01
C GLU A 302 -32.19 -23.41 -45.58
N GLY A 303 -32.32 -23.89 -44.34
CA GLY A 303 -33.58 -24.29 -43.73
C GLY A 303 -33.78 -25.79 -43.60
N GLU A 304 -32.74 -26.59 -43.88
CA GLU A 304 -32.67 -27.99 -43.43
C GLU A 304 -32.52 -27.98 -41.91
N LEU A 305 -33.65 -28.14 -41.21
CA LEU A 305 -33.69 -28.37 -39.77
C LEU A 305 -33.26 -29.82 -39.49
N ASP A 306 -31.98 -30.12 -39.72
CA ASP A 306 -31.43 -31.37 -39.20
C ASP A 306 -31.50 -31.30 -37.67
N GLN A 307 -32.02 -32.36 -37.04
CA GLN A 307 -31.97 -32.54 -35.57
C GLN A 307 -30.51 -32.68 -35.05
N ASN A 308 -29.53 -32.63 -35.95
CA ASN A 308 -28.13 -32.84 -35.65
C ASN A 308 -27.40 -31.50 -35.44
N PRO A 309 -26.83 -31.24 -34.25
CA PRO A 309 -26.08 -30.02 -33.98
C PRO A 309 -24.81 -29.92 -34.84
N VAL A 310 -24.41 -28.68 -35.13
CA VAL A 310 -23.07 -28.40 -35.67
C VAL A 310 -22.07 -28.49 -34.53
N MET A 311 -21.08 -29.35 -34.70
CA MET A 311 -19.96 -29.48 -33.78
C MET A 311 -18.86 -28.50 -34.19
N ILE A 312 -18.51 -27.58 -33.29
CA ILE A 312 -17.37 -26.69 -33.46
C ILE A 312 -16.30 -27.10 -32.45
N PRO A 313 -15.15 -27.63 -32.91
CA PRO A 313 -14.14 -28.12 -32.00
C PRO A 313 -13.33 -27.00 -31.34
N ASN A 314 -12.87 -27.23 -30.11
CA ASN A 314 -11.85 -26.47 -29.40
C ASN A 314 -12.12 -24.95 -29.36
N LEU A 315 -13.36 -24.53 -29.03
CA LEU A 315 -13.75 -23.11 -29.03
C LEU A 315 -13.91 -22.51 -27.63
N PHE A 316 -14.52 -23.23 -26.69
CA PHE A 316 -15.00 -22.65 -25.43
C PHE A 316 -14.03 -22.84 -24.24
N PRO A 317 -13.47 -21.77 -23.64
CA PRO A 317 -12.53 -21.88 -22.54
C PRO A 317 -13.24 -22.22 -21.23
N LYS A 318 -12.70 -23.17 -20.46
CA LYS A 318 -13.16 -23.47 -19.10
C LYS A 318 -12.58 -22.53 -18.05
N PHE A 319 -11.30 -22.19 -18.17
CA PHE A 319 -10.58 -21.43 -17.14
C PHE A 319 -10.14 -20.07 -17.67
N LEU A 320 -10.54 -19.00 -16.98
CA LEU A 320 -10.17 -17.63 -17.29
C LEU A 320 -9.55 -16.94 -16.08
N LYS A 321 -8.38 -16.32 -16.26
CA LYS A 321 -7.77 -15.39 -15.30
C LYS A 321 -8.23 -13.97 -15.59
N ILE A 322 -8.85 -13.34 -14.60
CA ILE A 322 -9.33 -11.96 -14.68
C ILE A 322 -8.30 -11.06 -13.99
N THR A 323 -7.56 -10.31 -14.81
CA THR A 323 -6.46 -9.47 -14.33
C THR A 323 -6.94 -8.09 -13.91
N ASN A 324 -6.18 -7.46 -13.01
CA ASN A 324 -6.48 -6.08 -12.62
C ASN A 324 -6.43 -5.06 -13.78
N LYS A 325 -5.67 -5.37 -14.83
CA LYS A 325 -5.42 -4.53 -16.02
C LYS A 325 -6.51 -4.62 -17.10
N GLY A 326 -7.59 -5.37 -16.90
CA GLY A 326 -8.68 -5.45 -17.88
C GLY A 326 -8.57 -6.57 -18.91
N GLN A 327 -7.75 -7.58 -18.64
CA GLN A 327 -7.63 -8.76 -19.50
C GLN A 327 -8.25 -9.98 -18.83
N ALA A 328 -9.03 -10.74 -19.60
CA ALA A 328 -9.62 -12.02 -19.20
C ALA A 328 -8.93 -13.15 -19.98
N ILE A 329 -7.79 -13.61 -19.50
CA ILE A 329 -6.86 -14.48 -20.27
C ILE A 329 -7.17 -15.95 -19.97
N TYR A 330 -7.04 -16.83 -20.96
CA TYR A 330 -7.07 -18.27 -20.74
C TYR A 330 -5.89 -18.73 -19.85
N ILE A 331 -6.06 -19.81 -19.09
CA ILE A 331 -5.05 -20.29 -18.12
C ILE A 331 -4.40 -21.58 -18.65
N PRO A 332 -3.26 -21.48 -19.37
CA PRO A 332 -2.56 -22.65 -19.89
C PRO A 332 -1.91 -23.50 -18.78
N GLN A 333 -1.68 -22.93 -17.59
CA GLN A 333 -1.11 -23.67 -16.45
C GLN A 333 -2.05 -24.70 -15.82
N LEU A 334 -3.36 -24.61 -16.11
CA LEU A 334 -4.35 -25.58 -15.62
C LEU A 334 -4.63 -26.64 -16.67
N GLU A 335 -4.83 -26.21 -17.92
CA GLU A 335 -5.04 -27.11 -19.04
C GLU A 335 -4.35 -26.52 -20.27
N ASP A 336 -3.65 -27.36 -21.03
CA ASP A 336 -3.00 -26.92 -22.26
C ASP A 336 -4.03 -26.42 -23.30
N GLU A 337 -3.64 -25.51 -24.19
CA GLU A 337 -4.57 -24.91 -25.17
C GLU A 337 -5.15 -25.90 -26.18
N SER A 338 -4.51 -27.06 -26.33
CA SER A 338 -4.91 -28.14 -27.21
C SER A 338 -6.12 -28.91 -26.67
N GLU A 339 -6.21 -29.09 -25.34
CA GLU A 339 -7.22 -29.93 -24.66
C GLU A 339 -8.18 -29.11 -23.79
N GLY A 340 -7.81 -27.90 -23.40
CA GLY A 340 -8.54 -27.13 -22.41
C GLY A 340 -9.71 -26.29 -22.93
N TYR A 341 -9.95 -26.23 -24.25
CA TYR A 341 -11.20 -25.70 -24.78
C TYR A 341 -12.15 -26.80 -25.22
N VAL A 342 -13.41 -26.60 -24.86
CA VAL A 342 -14.49 -27.54 -25.10
C VAL A 342 -15.12 -27.31 -26.46
N ASP A 343 -15.51 -28.42 -27.10
CA ASP A 343 -16.28 -28.41 -28.34
C ASP A 343 -17.71 -27.96 -28.06
N LEU A 344 -18.27 -27.13 -28.95
CA LEU A 344 -19.65 -26.65 -28.83
C LEU A 344 -20.56 -27.30 -29.86
N LYS A 345 -21.78 -27.65 -29.41
CA LYS A 345 -22.93 -28.06 -30.21
C LYS A 345 -23.80 -26.85 -30.49
N LEU A 346 -23.95 -26.46 -31.75
CA LEU A 346 -24.79 -25.34 -32.16
C LEU A 346 -26.02 -25.85 -32.90
N THR A 347 -27.19 -25.39 -32.49
CA THR A 347 -28.47 -25.67 -33.14
C THR A 347 -29.20 -24.37 -33.43
N LEU A 348 -29.88 -24.32 -34.58
CA LEU A 348 -30.71 -23.18 -34.95
C LEU A 348 -32.17 -23.51 -34.64
N GLN A 349 -32.71 -22.83 -33.65
CA GLN A 349 -34.12 -22.94 -33.30
C GLN A 349 -34.92 -21.91 -34.09
N SER A 350 -36.15 -22.28 -34.46
CA SER A 350 -37.05 -21.41 -35.20
C SER A 350 -38.48 -21.62 -34.70
N ALA A 351 -39.12 -20.58 -34.19
CA ALA A 351 -40.53 -20.59 -33.83
C ALA A 351 -41.33 -19.56 -34.65
N GLY A 352 -42.51 -19.96 -35.09
CA GLY A 352 -43.52 -19.08 -35.67
C GLY A 352 -44.63 -18.81 -34.66
N LEU A 353 -45.20 -17.61 -34.71
CA LEU A 353 -46.36 -17.25 -33.87
C LEU A 353 -47.63 -17.42 -34.71
N GLY A 354 -48.34 -18.54 -34.52
CA GLY A 354 -49.55 -18.87 -35.30
C GLY A 354 -49.29 -19.01 -36.81
N ASN A 355 -50.22 -18.53 -37.64
CA ASN A 355 -50.14 -18.58 -39.11
C ASN A 355 -49.27 -17.47 -39.74
N LEU A 356 -48.44 -16.78 -38.95
CA LEU A 356 -47.58 -15.72 -39.49
C LEU A 356 -46.42 -16.28 -40.31
N VAL A 357 -46.14 -15.63 -41.44
CA VAL A 357 -45.00 -15.95 -42.33
C VAL A 357 -43.66 -15.64 -41.65
N SER A 358 -43.64 -14.73 -40.67
CA SER A 358 -42.42 -14.37 -39.94
C SER A 358 -42.07 -15.44 -38.89
N ARG A 359 -40.98 -16.16 -39.15
CA ARG A 359 -40.35 -17.07 -38.18
C ARG A 359 -39.23 -16.35 -37.46
N GLN A 360 -39.25 -16.35 -36.14
CA GLN A 360 -38.13 -15.88 -35.33
C GLN A 360 -37.14 -17.02 -35.17
N LYS A 361 -35.86 -16.71 -35.38
CA LYS A 361 -34.76 -17.68 -35.28
C LYS A 361 -33.81 -17.27 -34.17
N TRP A 362 -33.32 -18.22 -33.39
CA TRP A 362 -32.27 -18.00 -32.40
C TRP A 362 -31.35 -19.22 -32.35
N TRP A 363 -30.12 -19.01 -31.91
CA TRP A 363 -29.17 -20.10 -31.74
C TRP A 363 -29.19 -20.61 -30.31
N GLU A 364 -29.12 -21.93 -30.20
CA GLU A 364 -28.89 -22.64 -28.96
C GLU A 364 -27.52 -23.32 -29.03
N VAL A 365 -26.76 -23.18 -27.96
CA VAL A 365 -25.38 -23.62 -27.82
C VAL A 365 -25.27 -24.52 -26.60
N GLN A 366 -24.73 -25.72 -26.77
CA GLN A 366 -24.52 -26.68 -25.70
C GLN A 366 -23.07 -27.15 -25.72
N GLU A 367 -22.53 -27.50 -24.55
CA GLU A 367 -21.20 -28.09 -24.46
C GLU A 367 -21.23 -29.55 -24.93
N ASN A 368 -20.18 -29.99 -25.63
CA ASN A 368 -20.03 -31.41 -25.92
C ASN A 368 -19.43 -32.15 -24.72
N CYS A 369 -20.21 -33.07 -24.16
CA CYS A 369 -19.86 -33.74 -22.92
C CYS A 369 -19.74 -35.25 -23.03
N GLU A 370 -19.71 -35.76 -24.26
CA GLU A 370 -19.56 -37.18 -24.57
C GLU A 370 -18.24 -37.76 -24.01
N ASN A 371 -17.19 -36.95 -23.94
CA ASN A 371 -15.86 -37.39 -23.48
C ASN A 371 -15.69 -37.36 -21.95
N GLY A 372 -16.58 -36.67 -21.21
CA GLY A 372 -16.54 -36.60 -19.75
C GLY A 372 -15.28 -35.98 -19.11
N TYR A 373 -14.35 -35.41 -19.90
CA TYR A 373 -13.04 -34.91 -19.44
C TYR A 373 -13.15 -33.93 -18.26
N PHE A 374 -14.11 -33.01 -18.32
CA PHE A 374 -14.37 -32.01 -17.29
C PHE A 374 -15.42 -32.44 -16.24
N GLY A 375 -15.77 -33.72 -16.17
CA GLY A 375 -16.78 -34.23 -15.24
C GLY A 375 -16.37 -34.18 -13.76
N TRP A 376 -15.08 -34.01 -13.47
CA TRP A 376 -14.55 -33.87 -12.11
C TRP A 376 -14.73 -32.45 -11.53
N LEU A 377 -15.10 -31.47 -12.36
CA LEU A 377 -15.19 -30.08 -11.91
C LEU A 377 -16.30 -29.87 -10.88
N PRO A 378 -16.05 -29.10 -9.80
CA PRO A 378 -17.10 -28.73 -8.86
C PRO A 378 -18.23 -27.98 -9.57
N ARG A 379 -19.49 -28.31 -9.25
CA ARG A 379 -20.69 -27.73 -9.90
C ARG A 379 -20.80 -28.02 -11.40
N TYR A 380 -20.31 -29.18 -11.83
CA TYR A 380 -20.56 -29.67 -13.18
C TYR A 380 -22.06 -29.90 -13.43
N SER A 381 -22.64 -29.11 -14.32
CA SER A 381 -24.09 -29.10 -14.60
C SER A 381 -24.54 -30.15 -15.63
N GLN A 382 -23.71 -31.17 -15.90
CA GLN A 382 -23.95 -32.16 -16.96
C GLN A 382 -24.33 -31.52 -18.31
N CYS A 383 -23.77 -30.33 -18.57
CA CYS A 383 -23.87 -29.61 -19.84
C CYS A 383 -25.27 -29.07 -20.15
N ARG A 384 -26.09 -28.93 -19.10
CA ARG A 384 -27.29 -28.10 -19.11
C ARG A 384 -26.96 -26.62 -19.28
N PHE A 385 -25.83 -26.20 -18.72
CA PHE A 385 -25.34 -24.83 -18.80
C PHE A 385 -23.90 -24.82 -19.34
N LEU A 386 -23.57 -23.76 -20.08
CA LEU A 386 -22.21 -23.42 -20.44
C LEU A 386 -21.51 -22.91 -19.18
N THR A 387 -20.45 -23.56 -18.72
CA THR A 387 -19.81 -23.27 -17.43
C THR A 387 -18.41 -22.70 -17.59
N ILE A 388 -18.16 -21.52 -17.04
CA ILE A 388 -16.84 -20.84 -17.04
C ILE A 388 -16.37 -20.62 -15.60
N TYR A 389 -15.11 -20.93 -15.34
CA TYR A 389 -14.44 -20.70 -14.07
C TYR A 389 -13.53 -19.48 -14.21
N THR A 390 -13.81 -18.44 -13.43
CA THR A 390 -13.04 -17.19 -13.42
C THR A 390 -12.20 -17.10 -12.15
N PHE A 391 -10.89 -16.94 -12.32
CA PHE A 391 -9.92 -16.68 -11.26
C PHE A 391 -9.67 -15.18 -11.20
N ASN A 392 -10.16 -14.52 -10.14
CA ASN A 392 -10.18 -13.07 -10.07
C ASN A 392 -9.01 -12.55 -9.23
N ASP A 393 -8.17 -11.70 -9.83
CA ASP A 393 -7.07 -11.07 -9.10
C ASP A 393 -7.63 -10.19 -7.95
N LYS A 394 -7.05 -10.36 -6.76
CA LYS A 394 -7.40 -9.57 -5.57
C LYS A 394 -7.07 -8.09 -5.79
N THR A 395 -7.75 -7.25 -5.03
CA THR A 395 -7.64 -5.78 -5.12
C THR A 395 -7.27 -5.19 -3.77
N PHE A 396 -6.48 -4.12 -3.76
CA PHE A 396 -6.20 -3.44 -2.49
C PHE A 396 -7.46 -2.78 -1.93
N PRO A 397 -7.61 -2.72 -0.59
CA PRO A 397 -8.66 -1.93 0.04
C PRO A 397 -8.63 -0.49 -0.48
N LYS A 398 -9.79 0.19 -0.53
CA LYS A 398 -9.92 1.56 -1.07
C LYS A 398 -8.87 2.54 -0.51
N GLY A 399 -8.52 2.44 0.77
CA GLY A 399 -7.51 3.28 1.42
C GLY A 399 -6.06 3.01 1.01
N LEU A 400 -5.76 1.85 0.45
CA LEU A 400 -4.43 1.43 -0.05
C LEU A 400 -4.39 1.33 -1.58
N SER A 401 -5.47 1.70 -2.27
CA SER A 401 -5.58 1.58 -3.72
C SER A 401 -4.59 2.45 -4.50
N PHE A 402 -4.07 3.52 -3.86
CA PHE A 402 -2.96 4.35 -4.37
C PHE A 402 -1.67 3.56 -4.63
N ILE A 403 -1.56 2.35 -4.06
CA ILE A 403 -0.41 1.45 -4.18
C ILE A 403 -0.59 0.48 -5.38
N SER A 404 -1.66 0.51 -6.18
CA SER A 404 -1.92 -0.65 -7.08
C SER A 404 -1.57 -0.55 -8.57
N GLY A 405 -1.21 0.62 -9.14
CA GLY A 405 -1.19 0.76 -10.62
C GLY A 405 0.06 1.30 -11.33
N GLY A 406 1.09 1.76 -10.62
CA GLY A 406 2.25 2.41 -11.26
C GLY A 406 2.84 3.56 -10.45
N GLY A 407 2.06 4.11 -9.51
CA GLY A 407 2.54 5.01 -8.46
C GLY A 407 3.50 4.35 -7.47
N ILE A 408 3.65 3.03 -7.48
CA ILE A 408 4.48 2.24 -6.55
C ILE A 408 5.96 2.52 -6.76
N VAL A 409 6.43 2.49 -8.01
CA VAL A 409 7.84 2.72 -8.32
C VAL A 409 8.19 4.18 -8.00
N GLY A 410 7.29 5.11 -8.31
CA GLY A 410 7.39 6.51 -7.91
C GLY A 410 7.40 6.72 -6.40
N MET A 411 6.50 6.07 -5.65
CA MET A 411 6.44 6.15 -4.19
C MET A 411 7.67 5.51 -3.54
N TYR A 412 8.12 4.35 -4.02
CA TYR A 412 9.31 3.68 -3.54
C TYR A 412 10.55 4.54 -3.78
N THR A 413 10.74 5.01 -5.02
CA THR A 413 11.89 5.86 -5.35
C THR A 413 11.88 7.15 -4.56
N THR A 414 10.73 7.84 -4.43
CA THR A 414 10.64 9.05 -3.60
C THR A 414 10.93 8.78 -2.14
N LEU A 415 10.36 7.72 -1.55
CA LEU A 415 10.58 7.37 -0.15
C LEU A 415 12.06 7.03 0.12
N VAL A 416 12.68 6.22 -0.73
CA VAL A 416 14.09 5.86 -0.61
C VAL A 416 15.00 7.06 -0.84
N LEU A 417 14.70 7.93 -1.81
CA LEU A 417 15.49 9.16 -2.05
C LEU A 417 15.37 10.14 -0.89
N VAL A 418 14.17 10.34 -0.33
CA VAL A 418 13.95 11.21 0.83
C VAL A 418 14.67 10.65 2.05
N ALA A 419 14.51 9.36 2.35
CA ALA A 419 15.22 8.71 3.44
C ALA A 419 16.74 8.78 3.27
N GLY A 420 17.24 8.55 2.05
CA GLY A 420 18.65 8.67 1.70
C GLY A 420 19.18 10.10 1.89
N LYS A 421 18.40 11.12 1.50
CA LYS A 421 18.74 12.54 1.71
C LYS A 421 18.77 12.88 3.20
N MET A 422 17.81 12.39 3.99
CA MET A 422 17.80 12.58 5.44
C MET A 422 19.01 11.92 6.09
N LEU A 423 19.31 10.65 5.76
CA LEU A 423 20.49 9.94 6.26
C LEU A 423 21.78 10.69 5.88
N ARG A 424 21.89 11.17 4.64
CA ARG A 424 23.04 11.98 4.21
C ARG A 424 23.15 13.27 5.01
N GLY A 425 22.05 13.92 5.37
CA GLY A 425 22.05 15.11 6.23
C GLY A 425 22.56 14.86 7.65
N TYR A 426 22.41 13.65 8.19
CA TYR A 426 22.97 13.28 9.49
C TYR A 426 24.50 13.06 9.44
N PHE A 427 25.02 12.48 8.35
CA PHE A 427 26.45 12.18 8.22
C PHE A 427 27.25 13.32 7.57
N ALA A 428 26.63 14.13 6.72
CA ALA A 428 27.28 15.24 6.03
C ALA A 428 27.23 16.52 6.88
N GLY A 429 28.34 17.27 6.89
CA GLY A 429 28.41 18.56 7.57
C GLY A 429 28.84 18.51 9.04
N SER A 430 29.14 17.33 9.60
CA SER A 430 29.67 17.22 10.98
C SER A 430 30.95 18.03 11.18
N ALA A 431 31.81 18.12 10.15
CA ALA A 431 33.06 18.88 10.22
C ALA A 431 32.85 20.38 10.50
N LEU A 432 31.76 20.97 9.99
CA LEU A 432 31.44 22.38 10.22
C LEU A 432 30.95 22.65 11.64
N LYS A 433 30.43 21.63 12.31
CA LYS A 433 29.89 21.73 13.67
C LYS A 433 30.93 21.51 14.76
N ILE A 434 32.11 20.98 14.43
CA ILE A 434 33.20 20.69 15.37
C ILE A 434 33.48 21.87 16.31
N MET A 435 33.53 23.10 15.77
CA MET A 435 33.85 24.30 16.55
C MET A 435 32.83 24.63 17.65
N PHE A 436 31.61 24.10 17.54
CA PHE A 436 30.53 24.29 18.51
C PHE A 436 30.26 23.01 19.31
N ASP A 437 30.36 21.83 18.71
CA ASP A 437 30.12 20.54 19.37
C ASP A 437 31.27 20.13 20.31
N ASP A 438 32.53 20.38 19.94
CA ASP A 438 33.69 19.90 20.68
C ASP A 438 34.23 20.91 21.72
N LEU A 439 33.35 21.33 22.64
CA LEU A 439 33.72 22.24 23.75
C LEU A 439 34.00 21.46 25.05
N PRO A 440 35.20 21.58 25.67
CA PRO A 440 35.56 20.74 26.82
C PRO A 440 34.84 21.12 28.12
N ASN A 441 34.74 22.42 28.43
CA ASN A 441 33.95 22.91 29.57
C ASN A 441 32.99 24.01 29.12
N VAL A 442 31.68 23.77 29.27
CA VAL A 442 30.62 24.70 28.83
C VAL A 442 29.97 25.46 29.99
N ASP A 443 30.45 25.32 31.21
CA ASP A 443 29.76 25.80 32.43
C ASP A 443 29.59 27.30 32.46
N ARG A 444 30.63 28.03 32.05
CA ARG A 444 30.59 29.49 31.97
C ARG A 444 29.60 30.00 30.92
N ILE A 445 29.43 29.28 29.82
CA ILE A 445 28.46 29.63 28.76
C ILE A 445 27.05 29.32 29.23
N LEU A 446 26.87 28.14 29.84
CA LEU A 446 25.59 27.75 30.41
C LEU A 446 25.14 28.72 31.51
N GLN A 447 26.06 29.14 32.38
CA GLN A 447 25.79 30.14 33.41
C GLN A 447 25.39 31.47 32.78
N LEU A 448 26.07 31.94 31.73
CA LEU A 448 25.68 33.14 31.00
C LEU A 448 24.24 33.04 30.44
N CYS A 449 23.85 31.88 29.88
CA CYS A 449 22.47 31.66 29.44
C CYS A 449 21.46 31.68 30.61
N LEU A 450 21.81 31.08 31.75
CA LEU A 450 20.98 31.09 32.95
C LEU A 450 20.85 32.49 33.56
N ASP A 451 21.91 33.29 33.53
CA ASP A 451 21.91 34.68 33.98
C ASP A 451 20.98 35.52 33.11
N ILE A 452 20.97 35.31 31.77
CA ILE A 452 20.00 35.97 30.88
C ILE A 452 18.55 35.60 31.27
N TYR A 453 18.26 34.33 31.57
CA TYR A 453 16.92 33.94 32.05
C TYR A 453 16.56 34.63 33.37
N LEU A 454 17.52 34.74 34.30
CA LEU A 454 17.31 35.36 35.61
C LEU A 454 17.07 36.87 35.51
N VAL A 455 17.83 37.55 34.67
CA VAL A 455 17.69 38.99 34.41
C VAL A 455 16.35 39.28 33.74
N ARG A 456 15.91 38.40 32.85
CA ARG A 456 14.56 38.46 32.24
C ARG A 456 13.46 38.29 33.28
N GLU A 457 13.57 37.33 34.22
CA GLU A 457 12.61 37.22 35.34
C GLU A 457 12.60 38.48 36.23
N SER A 458 13.72 39.18 36.31
CA SER A 458 13.88 40.38 37.14
C SER A 458 13.44 41.67 36.41
N ASN A 459 13.02 41.59 35.14
CA ASN A 459 12.67 42.71 34.27
C ASN A 459 13.78 43.77 34.10
N GLU A 460 15.05 43.39 34.25
CA GLU A 460 16.21 44.25 34.01
C GLU A 460 16.63 44.17 32.53
N LEU A 461 15.79 44.73 31.65
CA LEU A 461 15.90 44.55 30.19
C LEU A 461 17.19 45.12 29.56
N GLU A 462 17.82 46.13 30.17
CA GLU A 462 19.09 46.69 29.71
C GLU A 462 20.24 45.68 29.89
N LEU A 463 20.28 45.04 31.07
CA LEU A 463 21.25 43.99 31.35
C LEU A 463 20.99 42.73 30.51
N GLU A 464 19.74 42.47 30.13
CA GLU A 464 19.38 41.40 29.20
C GLU A 464 20.07 41.60 27.83
N GLU A 465 20.01 42.82 27.29
CA GLU A 465 20.65 43.17 26.01
C GLU A 465 22.18 43.05 26.10
N ASP A 466 22.78 43.56 27.17
CA ASP A 466 24.23 43.50 27.39
C ASP A 466 24.76 42.06 27.49
N LEU A 467 24.08 41.21 28.26
CA LEU A 467 24.46 39.80 28.42
C LEU A 467 24.26 39.02 27.11
N PHE A 468 23.21 39.32 26.35
CA PHE A 468 23.01 38.71 25.05
C PHE A 468 24.02 39.17 24.00
N ALA A 469 24.37 40.46 23.97
CA ALA A 469 25.42 40.98 23.10
C ALA A 469 26.76 40.29 23.38
N LYS A 470 27.08 40.07 24.67
CA LYS A 470 28.24 39.30 25.12
C LYS A 470 28.17 37.84 24.64
N LEU A 471 27.02 37.19 24.73
CA LEU A 471 26.81 35.82 24.22
C LEU A 471 27.04 35.75 22.71
N VAL A 472 26.46 36.67 21.94
CA VAL A 472 26.64 36.72 20.48
C VAL A 472 28.10 36.98 20.10
N PHE A 473 28.79 37.88 20.82
CA PHE A 473 30.22 38.13 20.60
C PHE A 473 31.05 36.87 20.82
N LEU A 474 30.75 36.09 21.86
CA LEU A 474 31.42 34.82 22.16
C LEU A 474 31.30 33.83 20.99
N PHE A 475 30.09 33.65 20.45
CA PHE A 475 29.85 32.74 19.32
C PHE A 475 30.34 33.26 17.96
N ARG A 476 30.63 34.56 17.85
CA ARG A 476 31.23 35.18 16.65
C ARG A 476 32.75 34.98 16.58
N SER A 477 33.43 34.75 17.71
CA SER A 477 34.88 34.60 17.80
C SER A 477 35.29 33.20 18.30
N PRO A 478 35.70 32.28 17.41
CA PRO A 478 36.11 30.93 17.80
C PRO A 478 37.28 30.92 18.79
N GLU A 479 38.22 31.86 18.67
CA GLU A 479 39.35 31.99 19.60
C GLU A 479 38.90 32.32 21.03
N THR A 480 37.92 33.23 21.14
CA THR A 480 37.35 33.62 22.43
C THR A 480 36.56 32.46 23.03
N LEU A 481 35.79 31.74 22.21
CA LEU A 481 35.05 30.54 22.61
C LEU A 481 36.00 29.45 23.16
N ILE A 482 37.13 29.21 22.50
CA ILE A 482 38.15 28.26 22.99
C ILE A 482 38.73 28.71 24.34
N LYS A 483 39.09 29.99 24.48
CA LYS A 483 39.62 30.52 25.76
C LYS A 483 38.59 30.36 26.90
N TRP A 484 37.32 30.60 26.60
CA TRP A 484 36.21 30.51 27.57
C TRP A 484 35.77 29.08 27.88
N THR A 485 36.14 28.09 27.07
CA THR A 485 35.74 26.70 27.29
C THR A 485 36.87 25.81 27.81
N ARG A 486 38.03 26.41 28.13
CA ARG A 486 39.12 25.69 28.79
C ARG A 486 38.66 25.06 30.11
N PRO A 487 39.13 23.84 30.44
CA PRO A 487 39.01 23.28 31.77
C PRO A 487 39.60 24.25 32.82
N PRO A 488 39.05 24.28 34.05
CA PRO A 488 39.70 25.01 35.13
C PRO A 488 41.10 24.41 35.35
N GLU A 489 42.10 25.26 35.57
CA GLU A 489 43.43 24.82 35.99
C GLU A 489 43.28 24.24 37.40
N GLU A 490 43.68 22.98 37.59
CA GLU A 490 43.77 22.38 38.92
C GLU A 490 44.93 23.09 39.63
N GLU A 491 44.61 23.88 40.67
CA GLU A 491 45.64 24.40 41.59
C GLU A 491 46.32 23.19 42.25
N THR A 492 47.53 22.86 41.80
CA THR A 492 48.44 22.02 42.58
C THR A 492 48.65 22.69 43.93
N PRO A 493 48.43 22.00 45.07
CA PRO A 493 48.71 22.59 46.37
C PRO A 493 50.22 22.89 46.46
N GLU A 494 50.57 24.18 46.44
CA GLU A 494 51.89 24.66 46.84
C GLU A 494 52.06 24.37 48.34
N GLY A 495 53.03 23.52 48.68
CA GLY A 495 53.49 23.38 50.06
C GLY A 495 53.98 22.01 50.47
N GLU A 496 55.05 21.51 49.87
CA GLU A 496 56.06 20.68 50.57
C GLU A 496 57.44 21.01 49.96
N GLU A 497 58.06 22.09 50.44
CA GLU A 497 59.51 22.24 50.38
C GLU A 497 60.12 21.11 51.22
N GLY A 498 60.49 20.01 50.55
CA GLY A 498 61.34 18.98 51.13
C GLY A 498 62.78 19.46 51.14
N ASP A 499 63.26 19.92 52.28
CA ASP A 499 64.69 19.90 52.59
C ASP A 499 65.07 18.45 52.96
N PRO A 500 66.08 17.86 52.29
CA PRO A 500 67.07 17.15 53.09
C PRO A 500 68.51 17.31 52.57
N GLN A 501 69.35 17.81 53.47
CA GLN A 501 70.61 17.20 53.94
C GLN A 501 71.72 16.90 52.92
N LEU A 502 72.83 17.63 53.11
CA LEU A 502 74.20 17.12 53.32
C LEU A 502 74.52 15.73 52.75
N GLU A 503 75.30 15.71 51.68
CA GLU A 503 76.59 15.00 51.58
C GLU A 503 77.58 15.82 50.74
#